data_AF-A0A2D9CBB9-F1
#
_entry.id   AF-A0A2D9CBB9-F1
#
_cell.length_a   1.000
_cell.length_b   1.000
_cell.length_c   1.000
_cell.angle_alpha   90.00
_cell.angle_beta   90.00
_cell.angle_gamma   90.00
#
_symmetry.space_group_name_H-M   'P 1'
#
loop_
_entity.id
_entity.type
_entity.pdbx_description
1 polymer ?
#
loop_
_entity_poly.entity_id
_entity_poly.type
_entity_poly.pdbx_seq_one_letter_code
_entity_poly.pdbx_strand_id
1 'polypeptide(L)'
;MSNTQALVEVPEQWPESAEEMGRLMQAAEQAESLCKMIRQAVKDRLDSDRPVDGWTLRRGNIRKEITDIQGLFRELQQAHSITSDEFLKCCTVNQTKLSSLFQFKGPQGSLIDNKQALKTVCKPYTTEKIGSSVLKKKEGQ
;
A
#
# COMPACT_ATOMS: atom_id res chain seq x y z
N MET A 1 41.18 -3.05 -6.35
CA MET A 1 40.03 -2.15 -6.08
C MET A 1 39.56 -2.46 -4.67
N SER A 2 39.82 -1.56 -3.73
CA SER A 2 39.50 -1.78 -2.32
C SER A 2 37.98 -1.80 -2.15
N ASN A 3 37.45 -2.95 -1.76
CA ASN A 3 36.05 -3.11 -1.41
C ASN A 3 35.86 -2.52 -0.01
N THR A 4 35.66 -1.20 0.05
CA THR A 4 35.42 -0.49 1.31
C THR A 4 34.05 -0.92 1.82
N GLN A 5 34.01 -1.95 2.65
CA GLN A 5 32.85 -2.23 3.50
C GLN A 5 32.67 -0.99 4.38
N ALA A 6 31.71 -0.14 4.04
CA ALA A 6 31.30 0.96 4.90
C ALA A 6 30.62 0.34 6.13
N LEU A 7 31.40 0.10 7.18
CA LEU A 7 30.88 -0.14 8.51
C LEU A 7 30.21 1.17 8.95
N VAL A 8 28.88 1.18 8.97
CA VAL A 8 28.12 2.28 9.55
C VAL A 8 28.08 2.03 11.06
N GLU A 9 29.03 2.62 11.77
CA GLU A 9 29.00 2.64 13.24
C GLU A 9 27.98 3.70 13.68
N VAL A 10 26.93 3.26 14.40
CA VAL A 10 25.99 4.19 15.02
C VAL A 10 26.69 4.78 16.24
N PRO A 11 26.88 6.11 16.29
CA PRO A 11 27.62 6.70 17.39
C PRO A 11 26.78 6.65 18.68
N GLU A 12 27.44 6.42 19.82
CA GLU A 12 26.78 6.43 21.14
C GLU A 12 26.29 7.84 21.54
N GLN A 13 26.90 8.88 20.97
CA GLN A 13 26.51 10.28 21.14
C GLN A 13 26.36 10.95 19.77
N TRP A 14 25.29 11.71 19.58
CA TRP A 14 25.03 12.40 18.33
C TRP A 14 25.98 13.59 18.14
N PRO A 15 26.58 13.76 16.95
CA PRO A 15 27.48 14.88 16.71
C PRO A 15 26.73 16.22 16.68
N GLU A 16 27.29 17.25 17.29
CA GLU A 16 26.73 18.61 17.25
C GLU A 16 27.07 19.35 15.94
N SER A 17 28.11 18.89 15.24
CA SER A 17 28.57 19.40 13.96
C SER A 17 27.58 19.08 12.84
N ALA A 18 27.15 20.11 12.10
CA ALA A 18 26.31 19.94 10.91
C ALA A 18 26.98 19.08 9.82
N GLU A 19 28.31 19.16 9.70
CA GLU A 19 29.07 18.35 8.75
C GLU A 19 29.06 16.86 9.12
N GLU A 20 29.22 16.55 10.40
CA GLU A 20 29.17 15.17 10.90
C GLU A 20 27.76 14.59 10.83
N MET A 21 26.73 15.37 11.16
CA MET A 21 25.33 14.99 10.96
C MET A 21 25.02 14.70 9.48
N GLY A 22 25.51 15.55 8.57
CA GLY A 22 25.36 15.33 7.13
C GLY A 22 26.00 14.02 6.65
N ARG A 23 27.19 13.68 7.15
CA ARG A 23 27.86 12.41 6.85
C ARG A 23 27.08 11.20 7.36
N LEU A 24 26.55 11.25 8.58
CA LEU A 24 25.72 10.17 9.14
C LEU A 24 24.42 9.98 8.34
N MET A 25 23.78 11.07 7.92
CA MET A 25 22.57 11.00 7.10
C MET A 25 22.85 10.35 5.73
N GLN A 26 23.95 10.74 5.07
CA GLN A 26 24.36 10.11 3.80
C GLN A 26 24.64 8.61 3.97
N ALA A 27 25.31 8.21 5.06
CA ALA A 27 25.55 6.81 5.35
C ALA A 27 24.23 6.04 5.56
N ALA A 28 23.26 6.64 6.26
CA ALA A 28 21.94 6.06 6.47
C ALA A 28 21.16 5.90 5.15
N GLU A 29 21.19 6.89 4.26
CA GLU A 29 20.56 6.82 2.93
C GLU A 29 21.17 5.70 2.07
N GLN A 30 22.50 5.55 2.10
CA GLN A 30 23.18 4.46 1.40
C GLN A 30 22.79 3.10 1.96
N ALA A 31 22.73 2.96 3.30
CA ALA A 31 22.29 1.74 3.95
C ALA A 31 20.82 1.40 3.61
N GLU A 32 19.93 2.40 3.56
CA GLU A 32 18.54 2.21 3.15
C GLU A 32 18.43 1.75 1.69
N SER A 33 19.23 2.36 0.80
CA SER A 33 19.32 1.95 -0.61
C SER A 33 19.77 0.49 -0.73
N LEU A 34 20.81 0.09 0.01
CA LEU A 34 21.28 -1.29 0.05
C LEU A 34 20.19 -2.24 0.57
N CYS A 35 19.47 -1.86 1.62
CA CYS A 35 18.34 -2.64 2.14
C CYS A 35 17.24 -2.82 1.08
N LYS A 36 16.93 -1.79 0.29
CA LYS A 36 15.98 -1.88 -0.83
C LYS A 36 16.45 -2.86 -1.90
N MET A 37 17.72 -2.80 -2.30
CA MET A 37 18.31 -3.72 -3.27
C MET A 37 18.29 -5.17 -2.79
N ILE A 38 18.67 -5.43 -1.54
CA ILE A 38 18.64 -6.78 -0.94
C ILE A 38 17.21 -7.31 -0.93
N ARG A 39 16.22 -6.51 -0.50
CA ARG A 39 14.81 -6.93 -0.51
C ARG A 39 14.32 -7.27 -1.92
N GLN A 40 14.70 -6.47 -2.92
CA GLN A 40 14.32 -6.75 -4.30
C GLN A 40 14.96 -8.04 -4.81
N ALA A 41 16.25 -8.26 -4.57
CA ALA A 41 16.94 -9.48 -4.97
C ALA A 41 16.35 -10.74 -4.31
N VAL A 42 15.99 -10.67 -3.02
CA VAL A 42 15.30 -11.75 -2.29
C VAL A 42 13.94 -12.02 -2.93
N LYS A 43 13.20 -10.96 -3.27
CA LYS A 43 11.90 -11.08 -3.94
C LYS A 43 12.02 -11.73 -5.32
N ASP A 44 12.93 -11.26 -6.18
CA ASP A 44 13.14 -11.82 -7.52
C ASP A 44 13.53 -13.30 -7.46
N ARG A 45 14.33 -13.67 -6.44
CA ARG A 45 14.71 -15.06 -6.19
C ARG A 45 13.49 -15.92 -5.82
N LEU A 46 12.66 -15.46 -4.88
CA LEU A 46 11.44 -16.16 -4.46
C LEU A 46 10.38 -16.20 -5.57
N ASP A 47 10.25 -15.15 -6.38
CA ASP A 47 9.37 -15.12 -7.57
C ASP A 47 9.86 -16.11 -8.66
N SER A 48 11.14 -16.50 -8.64
CA SER A 48 11.73 -17.52 -9.52
C SER A 48 11.71 -18.93 -8.89
N ASP A 49 10.85 -19.19 -7.90
CA ASP A 49 10.75 -20.46 -7.15
C ASP A 49 12.06 -20.92 -6.48
N ARG A 50 13.01 -20.01 -6.23
CA ARG A 50 14.24 -20.31 -5.49
C ARG A 50 14.07 -19.92 -4.03
N PRO A 51 14.21 -20.85 -3.08
CA PRO A 51 13.96 -20.55 -1.67
C PRO A 51 14.99 -19.58 -1.07
N VAL A 52 14.54 -18.87 -0.04
CA VAL A 52 15.35 -18.04 0.86
C VAL A 52 14.96 -18.38 2.29
N ASP A 53 15.93 -18.81 3.10
CA ASP A 53 15.68 -19.28 4.46
C ASP A 53 15.07 -18.17 5.33
N GLY A 54 14.04 -18.52 6.09
CA GLY A 54 13.31 -17.59 6.93
C GLY A 54 12.38 -16.60 6.21
N TRP A 55 12.27 -16.65 4.87
CA TRP A 55 11.45 -15.70 4.09
C TRP A 55 10.49 -16.39 3.11
N THR A 56 9.34 -15.77 2.89
CA THR A 56 8.36 -16.13 1.84
C THR A 56 7.79 -14.89 1.18
N LEU A 57 7.17 -15.08 0.02
CA LEU A 57 6.30 -14.07 -0.59
C LEU A 57 4.86 -14.27 -0.14
N ARG A 58 4.27 -13.19 0.35
CA ARG A 58 2.82 -13.09 0.54
C ARG A 58 2.23 -12.39 -0.70
N ARG A 59 1.05 -12.84 -1.15
CA ARG A 59 0.27 -12.10 -2.16
C ARG A 59 0.10 -10.65 -1.69
N GLY A 60 0.43 -9.70 -2.56
CA GLY A 60 0.19 -8.29 -2.27
C GLY A 60 -1.30 -8.02 -2.09
N ASN A 61 -1.62 -6.92 -1.39
CA ASN A 61 -3.01 -6.53 -1.19
C ASN A 61 -3.69 -6.30 -2.55
N ILE A 62 -4.93 -6.79 -2.69
CA ILE A 62 -5.76 -6.49 -3.86
C ILE A 62 -6.09 -4.99 -3.79
N ARG A 63 -5.65 -4.24 -4.81
CA ARG A 63 -6.05 -2.85 -4.99
C ARG A 63 -7.14 -2.81 -6.07
N LYS A 64 -8.31 -2.29 -5.70
CA LYS A 64 -9.35 -1.95 -6.67
C LYS A 64 -9.15 -0.51 -7.09
N GLU A 65 -8.85 -0.31 -8.36
CA GLU A 65 -8.72 1.02 -8.96
C GLU A 65 -10.02 1.36 -9.67
N ILE A 66 -10.52 2.58 -9.48
CA ILE A 66 -11.73 3.05 -10.18
C ILE A 66 -11.31 3.69 -11.50
N THR A 67 -11.75 3.09 -12.59
CA THR A 67 -11.33 3.48 -13.95
C THR A 67 -12.23 4.55 -14.57
N ASP A 68 -13.46 4.70 -14.08
CA ASP A 68 -14.40 5.71 -14.52
C ASP A 68 -15.09 6.37 -13.31
N ILE A 69 -14.49 7.46 -12.85
CA ILE A 69 -14.93 8.23 -11.69
C ILE A 69 -16.27 8.94 -11.98
N GLN A 70 -16.48 9.42 -13.21
CA GLN A 70 -17.68 10.15 -13.59
C GLN A 70 -18.90 9.22 -13.72
N GLY A 71 -18.70 8.05 -14.33
CA GLY A 71 -19.72 7.00 -14.40
C GLY A 71 -20.10 6.50 -13.01
N LEU A 72 -19.11 6.23 -12.15
CA LEU A 72 -19.37 5.79 -10.77
C LEU A 72 -20.18 6.82 -9.97
N PHE A 73 -19.87 8.11 -10.09
CA PHE A 73 -20.63 9.17 -9.41
C PHE A 73 -22.11 9.18 -9.85
N ARG A 74 -22.37 9.08 -11.15
CA ARG A 74 -23.73 9.10 -11.71
C ARG A 74 -24.57 7.93 -11.17
N GLU A 75 -24.01 6.73 -11.15
CA GLU A 75 -24.69 5.54 -10.62
C GLU A 75 -24.94 5.65 -9.11
N LEU A 76 -23.94 6.11 -8.34
CA LEU A 76 -24.06 6.32 -6.90
C LEU A 76 -25.10 7.38 -6.54
N GLN A 77 -25.20 8.45 -7.34
CA GLN A 77 -26.21 9.49 -7.18
C GLN A 77 -27.62 8.94 -7.44
N GLN A 78 -27.79 8.11 -8.47
CA GLN A 78 -29.07 7.49 -8.80
C GLN A 78 -29.51 6.46 -7.75
N ALA A 79 -28.57 5.64 -7.26
CA ALA A 79 -28.87 4.57 -6.31
C ALA A 79 -29.04 5.04 -4.86
N HIS A 80 -28.33 6.08 -4.44
CA HIS A 80 -28.21 6.45 -3.02
C HIS A 80 -28.28 7.96 -2.72
N SER A 81 -28.67 8.79 -3.70
CA SER A 81 -28.82 10.25 -3.53
C SER A 81 -27.57 10.94 -2.96
N ILE A 82 -26.39 10.45 -3.32
CA ILE A 82 -25.10 10.99 -2.89
C ILE A 82 -24.83 12.32 -3.59
N THR A 83 -24.40 13.32 -2.83
CA THR A 83 -24.02 14.64 -3.33
C THR A 83 -22.59 14.66 -3.87
N SER A 84 -22.29 15.64 -4.73
CA SER A 84 -20.94 15.87 -5.23
C SER A 84 -19.93 16.13 -4.11
N ASP A 85 -20.30 16.84 -3.05
CA ASP A 85 -19.42 17.09 -1.88
C ASP A 85 -19.10 15.80 -1.10
N GLU A 86 -20.10 14.95 -0.88
CA GLU A 86 -19.92 13.62 -0.27
C GLU A 86 -18.98 12.74 -1.12
N PHE A 87 -19.14 12.76 -2.44
CA PHE A 87 -18.28 12.02 -3.36
C PHE A 87 -16.84 12.57 -3.41
N LEU A 88 -16.66 13.89 -3.44
CA LEU A 88 -15.35 14.55 -3.50
C LEU A 88 -14.49 14.29 -2.25
N LYS A 89 -15.09 14.13 -1.07
CA LYS A 89 -14.39 13.69 0.16
C LYS A 89 -13.71 12.32 0.00
N CYS A 90 -14.13 11.53 -1.00
CA CYS A 90 -13.57 10.24 -1.32
C CYS A 90 -12.55 10.25 -2.46
N CYS A 91 -12.28 11.39 -3.13
CA CYS A 91 -11.55 11.44 -4.40
C CYS A 91 -10.04 11.10 -4.37
N THR A 92 -9.44 10.76 -3.22
CA THR A 92 -8.35 9.77 -3.26
C THR A 92 -8.99 8.39 -3.14
N VAL A 93 -9.57 7.91 -4.23
CA VAL A 93 -10.58 6.85 -4.15
C VAL A 93 -9.95 5.52 -3.77
N ASN A 94 -9.94 5.27 -2.47
CA ASN A 94 -9.72 3.96 -1.90
C ASN A 94 -11.06 3.38 -1.46
N GLN A 95 -11.21 2.07 -1.63
CA GLN A 95 -12.46 1.36 -1.35
C GLN A 95 -12.93 1.53 0.10
N THR A 96 -12.00 1.74 1.04
CA THR A 96 -12.28 1.98 2.45
C THR A 96 -13.09 3.26 2.67
N LYS A 97 -12.70 4.38 2.04
CA LYS A 97 -13.39 5.67 2.15
C LYS A 97 -14.76 5.65 1.47
N LEU A 98 -14.89 4.98 0.32
CA LEU A 98 -16.19 4.74 -0.32
C LEU A 98 -17.13 3.93 0.58
N SER A 99 -16.60 2.92 1.28
CA SER A 99 -17.39 2.11 2.22
C SER A 99 -17.89 2.95 3.40
N SER A 100 -17.18 4.00 3.79
CA SER A 100 -17.57 4.92 4.87
C SER A 100 -18.74 5.82 4.51
N LEU A 101 -18.89 6.23 3.25
CA LEU A 101 -20.03 7.04 2.79
C LEU A 101 -21.38 6.34 3.01
N PHE A 102 -21.39 5.02 2.82
CA PHE A 102 -22.60 4.22 2.97
C PHE A 102 -23.04 4.09 4.44
N GLN A 103 -22.10 4.15 5.39
CA GLN A 103 -22.44 4.09 6.82
C GLN A 103 -23.30 5.28 7.26
N PHE A 104 -23.33 6.38 6.49
CA PHE A 104 -24.05 7.61 6.85
C PHE A 104 -25.41 7.79 6.15
N LYS A 105 -25.67 7.15 4.98
CA LYS A 105 -26.93 7.30 4.22
C LYS A 105 -27.32 6.07 3.40
N GLY A 106 -27.19 4.88 3.97
CA GLY A 106 -27.78 3.68 3.37
C GLY A 106 -29.31 3.65 3.48
N PRO A 107 -30.05 3.02 2.55
CA PRO A 107 -31.44 2.66 2.81
C PRO A 107 -31.51 1.78 4.06
N GLN A 108 -32.63 1.85 4.78
CA GLN A 108 -32.92 1.16 6.05
C GLN A 108 -32.69 -0.37 5.93
N GLY A 109 -31.44 -0.81 6.08
CA GLY A 109 -30.98 -2.17 5.83
C GLY A 109 -29.68 -2.45 6.58
N SER A 110 -29.31 -3.73 6.69
CA SER A 110 -28.13 -4.12 7.47
C SER A 110 -26.84 -3.61 6.81
N LEU A 111 -25.83 -3.28 7.62
CA LEU A 111 -24.52 -2.83 7.14
C LEU A 111 -23.83 -3.83 6.19
N ILE A 112 -24.21 -5.10 6.26
CA ILE A 112 -23.70 -6.17 5.39
C ILE A 112 -24.33 -6.07 4.00
N ASP A 113 -25.65 -5.92 3.92
CA ASP A 113 -26.40 -5.83 2.65
C ASP A 113 -25.97 -4.59 1.87
N ASN A 114 -25.80 -3.50 2.59
CA ASN A 114 -25.32 -2.22 2.14
C ASN A 114 -23.90 -2.28 1.53
N LYS A 115 -22.99 -3.01 2.17
CA LYS A 115 -21.65 -3.28 1.62
C LYS A 115 -21.72 -4.13 0.35
N GLN A 116 -22.66 -5.07 0.27
CA GLN A 116 -22.80 -5.96 -0.87
C GLN A 116 -23.41 -5.24 -2.09
N ALA A 117 -24.40 -4.37 -1.86
CA ALA A 117 -24.95 -3.48 -2.88
C ALA A 117 -23.87 -2.56 -3.47
N LEU A 118 -23.05 -1.93 -2.61
CA LEU A 118 -21.95 -1.08 -3.06
C LEU A 118 -20.92 -1.86 -3.90
N LYS A 119 -20.53 -3.08 -3.48
CA LYS A 119 -19.63 -3.91 -4.29
C LYS A 119 -20.19 -4.20 -5.69
N THR A 120 -21.50 -4.38 -5.79
CA THR A 120 -22.19 -4.66 -7.05
C THR A 120 -22.16 -3.44 -7.97
N VAL A 121 -22.49 -2.25 -7.43
CA VAL A 121 -22.47 -0.98 -8.17
C VAL A 121 -21.05 -0.61 -8.62
N CYS A 122 -20.04 -0.80 -7.78
CA CYS A 122 -18.66 -0.47 -8.13
C CYS A 122 -18.02 -1.44 -9.12
N LYS A 123 -18.49 -2.70 -9.21
CA LYS A 123 -17.85 -3.78 -9.98
C LYS A 123 -17.50 -3.39 -11.44
N PRO A 124 -18.40 -2.82 -12.26
CA PRO A 124 -18.08 -2.47 -13.65
C PRO A 124 -17.09 -1.29 -13.77
N TYR A 125 -16.94 -0.49 -12.71
CA TYR A 125 -16.08 0.68 -12.69
C TYR A 125 -14.76 0.44 -11.96
N THR A 126 -14.53 -0.77 -11.46
CA THR A 126 -13.32 -1.13 -10.72
C THR A 126 -12.53 -2.20 -11.45
N THR A 127 -11.22 -2.01 -11.58
CA THR A 127 -10.29 -3.06 -11.97
C THR A 127 -9.57 -3.59 -10.75
N GLU A 128 -9.50 -4.91 -10.60
CA GLU A 128 -8.67 -5.54 -9.57
C GLU A 128 -7.23 -5.63 -10.06
N LYS A 129 -6.34 -4.85 -9.46
CA LYS A 129 -4.90 -5.03 -9.60
C LYS A 129 -4.40 -5.80 -8.39
N ILE A 130 -3.79 -6.95 -8.63
CA ILE A 130 -3.05 -7.67 -7.59
C ILE A 130 -1.83 -6.81 -7.27
N GLY A 131 -1.75 -6.33 -6.02
CA GLY A 131 -0.56 -5.62 -5.55
C GLY A 131 0.67 -6.53 -5.66
N SER A 132 1.83 -5.93 -5.89
CA SER A 132 3.08 -6.67 -5.98
C SER A 132 3.32 -7.50 -4.71
N SER A 133 3.84 -8.73 -4.88
CA SER A 133 4.19 -9.62 -3.77
C SER A 133 5.06 -8.90 -2.73
N VAL A 134 4.80 -9.16 -1.44
CA VAL A 134 5.52 -8.55 -0.32
C VAL A 134 6.25 -9.62 0.46
N LEU A 135 7.48 -9.35 0.88
CA LEU A 135 8.26 -10.25 1.74
C LEU A 135 7.60 -10.39 3.11
N LYS A 136 7.44 -11.63 3.57
CA LYS A 136 7.03 -11.97 4.94
C LYS A 136 8.09 -12.90 5.54
N LYS A 137 8.47 -12.66 6.81
CA LYS A 137 9.27 -13.62 7.57
C LYS A 137 8.43 -14.86 7.86
N LYS A 138 9.00 -16.05 7.70
CA LYS A 138 8.37 -17.30 8.14
C LYS A 138 8.23 -17.24 9.66
N GLU A 139 7.00 -17.20 10.15
CA GLU A 139 6.73 -17.48 11.56
C GLU A 139 6.96 -18.99 11.77
N GLY A 140 7.71 -19.34 12.81
CA GLY A 140 8.19 -20.70 13.05
C GLY A 140 7.07 -21.74 13.03
N GLN A 141 7.37 -22.89 12.45
CA GLN A 141 6.65 -24.14 12.69
C GLN A 141 7.00 -24.68 14.08
#